data_AF-A0AAV0NRY1-F1
#
_entry.id   AF-A0AAV0NRY1-F1
#
_cell.length_a   1.000
_cell.length_b   1.000
_cell.length_c   1.000
_cell.angle_alpha   90.00
_cell.angle_beta   90.00
_cell.angle_gamma   90.00
#
_symmetry.space_group_name_H-M   'P 1'
#
loop_
_entity.id
_entity.type
_entity.pdbx_description
1 polymer ?
#
loop_
_entity_poly.entity_id
_entity_poly.type
_entity_poly.pdbx_seq_one_letter_code
_entity_poly.pdbx_strand_id
1 'polypeptide(L)'
;MRRASGFVLSTIRTTSFARRRSNGNFCSTPLPLPQMDHQSDSERYDFNPILRWNPEVERYFIHAYGADHFSRISAALTYPSRYSCIRVNSLKTTSDAVIEKLQGIIGETEIGSPLEESWKDGRITKCKIPGLDYVVFVKGSGPCAIDYGCASGAPPKEVIVSRKCAEAVLRGAQVYVPGVLACSAHVEKGDTVAVSVALEQRMADGGWATGITRGTVLQGLQTDPHYSERRGLYIGQGKAMLSRAGLFRVTEGIAVDMNNRVFKLPSFHDVLEGEIFLQNLPSIVAAHALDPKKGERILDMCAAPGGKTTAIANLMEDEGEVVAVDRSHNKVLDIQNLAAEMSLTCITTYKLDALKSVSRANESIDSGVPQISNSVTPTEKQMSVHDGLCGDKNCVGNGNGMGKLTTAM
;
A
#
# COMPACT_ATOMS: atom_id res chain seq x y z
N MET A 1 -50.98 -5.70 -2.36
CA MET A 1 -52.05 -6.66 -1.98
C MET A 1 -51.48 -8.06 -2.19
N ARG A 2 -51.34 -9.01 -1.27
CA ARG A 2 -51.83 -9.34 0.09
C ARG A 2 -50.60 -9.94 0.85
N ARG A 3 -50.28 -9.66 2.13
CA ARG A 3 -50.83 -10.23 3.40
C ARG A 3 -51.16 -11.75 3.29
N ALA A 4 -50.86 -12.64 4.22
CA ALA A 4 -50.24 -12.62 5.56
C ALA A 4 -50.09 -14.08 6.04
N SER A 5 -49.16 -14.35 6.98
CA SER A 5 -49.18 -15.39 8.04
C SER A 5 -47.75 -15.55 8.58
N GLY A 6 -47.39 -15.55 9.87
CA GLY A 6 -48.11 -15.59 11.14
C GLY A 6 -47.35 -16.48 12.13
N PHE A 7 -46.84 -15.89 13.23
CA PHE A 7 -46.45 -16.48 14.54
C PHE A 7 -45.34 -17.58 14.57
N VAL A 8 -44.45 -17.70 15.57
CA VAL A 8 -44.66 -17.80 17.04
C VAL A 8 -43.43 -17.30 17.82
N LEU A 9 -43.67 -16.46 18.84
CA LEU A 9 -42.77 -16.15 19.95
C LEU A 9 -42.71 -17.33 20.93
N SER A 10 -41.54 -17.67 21.47
CA SER A 10 -41.46 -18.40 22.74
C SER A 10 -40.55 -17.68 23.74
N THR A 11 -41.14 -17.45 24.90
CA THR A 11 -40.63 -16.79 26.10
C THR A 11 -39.85 -17.81 26.93
N ILE A 12 -38.67 -17.44 27.46
CA ILE A 12 -38.09 -18.13 28.62
C ILE A 12 -37.96 -17.15 29.78
N ARG A 13 -38.56 -17.57 30.88
CA ARG A 13 -38.76 -16.86 32.15
C ARG A 13 -37.46 -16.71 32.94
N THR A 14 -37.37 -15.55 33.58
CA THR A 14 -36.57 -15.23 34.75
C THR A 14 -36.82 -16.19 35.91
N THR A 15 -35.75 -16.61 36.59
CA THR A 15 -35.81 -17.10 37.97
C THR A 15 -34.91 -16.22 38.85
N SER A 16 -35.55 -15.73 39.90
CA SER A 16 -35.01 -14.89 40.97
C SER A 16 -34.12 -15.68 41.91
N PHE A 17 -32.95 -15.13 42.27
CA PHE A 17 -32.22 -15.55 43.46
C PHE A 17 -32.10 -14.37 44.43
N ALA A 18 -32.68 -14.55 45.61
CA ALA A 18 -32.72 -13.58 46.69
C ALA A 18 -31.33 -13.40 47.33
N ARG A 19 -30.92 -12.16 47.59
CA ARG A 19 -29.82 -11.84 48.51
C ARG A 19 -30.35 -11.10 49.73
N ARG A 20 -29.97 -11.63 50.90
CA ARG A 20 -30.26 -11.15 52.25
C ARG A 20 -29.81 -9.70 52.44
N ARG A 21 -30.64 -8.93 53.15
CA ARG A 21 -30.30 -7.65 53.75
C ARG A 21 -29.34 -7.86 54.93
N SER A 22 -28.24 -7.12 54.95
CA SER A 22 -27.52 -6.76 56.18
C SER A 22 -27.35 -5.24 56.19
N ASN A 23 -27.97 -4.59 57.18
CA ASN A 23 -27.84 -3.17 57.45
C ASN A 23 -26.40 -2.83 57.87
N GLY A 24 -25.79 -1.86 57.20
CA GLY A 24 -24.57 -1.20 57.65
C GLY A 24 -24.62 0.26 57.21
N ASN A 25 -24.87 1.16 58.16
CA ASN A 25 -24.71 2.60 58.00
C ASN A 25 -23.25 2.89 57.64
N PHE A 26 -22.98 3.47 56.46
CA PHE A 26 -21.72 4.16 56.24
C PHE A 26 -21.93 5.46 55.46
N CYS A 27 -21.30 6.49 56.03
CA CYS A 27 -21.26 7.88 55.68
C CYS A 27 -20.99 8.12 54.18
N SER A 28 -21.76 9.02 53.57
CA SER A 28 -21.57 9.49 52.21
C SER A 28 -20.38 10.45 52.12
N THR A 29 -19.21 9.93 51.73
CA THR A 29 -18.14 10.73 51.13
C THR A 29 -18.15 10.51 49.61
N PRO A 30 -18.12 11.57 48.78
CA PRO A 30 -18.01 11.40 47.34
C PRO A 30 -16.70 10.68 47.01
N LEU A 31 -16.79 9.58 46.27
CA LEU A 31 -15.62 8.93 45.66
C LEU A 31 -14.90 9.97 44.80
N PRO A 32 -13.56 10.12 44.92
CA PRO A 32 -12.81 10.96 44.00
C PRO A 32 -13.01 10.43 42.58
N LEU A 33 -13.25 11.34 41.63
CA LEU A 33 -13.15 11.04 40.21
C LEU A 33 -11.80 10.35 39.94
N PRO A 34 -11.74 9.36 39.02
CA PRO A 34 -10.47 8.71 38.71
C PRO A 34 -9.50 9.79 38.23
N GLN A 35 -8.40 9.97 38.97
CA GLN A 35 -7.30 10.80 38.52
C GLN A 35 -6.85 10.24 37.17
N MET A 36 -6.91 11.06 36.13
CA MET A 36 -6.35 10.72 34.84
C MET A 36 -4.86 10.45 35.06
N ASP A 37 -4.45 9.20 34.87
CA ASP A 37 -3.05 8.81 34.90
C ASP A 37 -2.27 9.73 33.96
N HIS A 38 -1.28 10.43 34.51
CA HIS A 38 -0.20 11.05 33.74
C HIS A 38 0.64 9.92 33.12
N GLN A 39 0.10 9.27 32.09
CA GLN A 39 0.84 8.37 31.23
C GLN A 39 1.93 9.20 30.54
N SER A 40 3.19 8.84 30.72
CA SER A 40 4.33 9.60 30.21
C SER A 40 4.20 9.80 28.71
N ASP A 41 4.33 11.05 28.23
CA ASP A 41 4.24 11.42 26.81
C ASP A 41 5.19 10.61 25.90
N SER A 42 6.24 9.97 26.47
CA SER A 42 7.14 9.06 25.76
C SER A 42 6.47 7.79 25.22
N GLU A 43 5.40 7.29 25.85
CA GLU A 43 4.69 6.08 25.38
C GLU A 43 3.79 6.33 24.16
N ARG A 44 3.60 7.59 23.76
CA ARG A 44 2.78 7.95 22.60
C ARG A 44 3.51 7.75 21.27
N TYR A 45 4.81 8.01 21.27
CA TYR A 45 5.65 8.05 20.08
C TYR A 45 6.25 6.68 19.80
N ASP A 46 5.38 5.74 19.47
CA ASP A 46 5.73 4.35 19.17
C ASP A 46 5.09 3.88 17.85
N PHE A 47 5.53 2.71 17.41
CA PHE A 47 4.94 1.99 16.28
C PHE A 47 4.32 0.69 16.78
N ASN A 48 3.03 0.74 17.04
CA ASN A 48 2.20 -0.39 17.45
C ASN A 48 0.80 -0.26 16.83
N PRO A 49 0.69 -0.35 15.49
CA PRO A 49 -0.59 -0.18 14.80
C PRO A 49 -1.56 -1.31 15.16
N ILE A 50 -2.80 -0.94 15.50
CA ILE A 50 -3.89 -1.87 15.78
C ILE A 50 -4.86 -1.84 14.61
N LEU A 51 -4.98 -2.96 13.90
CA LEU A 51 -5.96 -3.10 12.82
C LEU A 51 -7.36 -3.29 13.41
N ARG A 52 -8.31 -2.44 13.02
CA ARG A 52 -9.71 -2.55 13.42
C ARG A 52 -10.55 -2.94 12.22
N TRP A 53 -11.27 -4.04 12.35
CA TRP A 53 -12.15 -4.54 11.30
C TRP A 53 -13.58 -4.05 11.49
N ASN A 54 -14.32 -3.94 10.40
CA ASN A 54 -15.78 -3.88 10.49
C ASN A 54 -16.28 -5.20 11.12
N PRO A 55 -17.18 -5.18 12.12
CA PRO A 55 -17.63 -6.39 12.79
C PRO A 55 -18.23 -7.47 11.88
N GLU A 56 -18.83 -7.09 10.74
CA GLU A 56 -19.35 -8.05 9.76
C GLU A 56 -18.23 -8.72 8.97
N VAL A 57 -17.21 -7.93 8.59
CA VAL A 57 -16.01 -8.42 7.88
C VAL A 57 -15.19 -9.34 8.79
N GLU A 58 -15.03 -8.96 10.06
CA GLU A 58 -14.38 -9.78 11.07
C GLU A 58 -15.11 -11.11 11.25
N ARG A 59 -16.43 -11.09 11.43
CA ARG A 59 -17.25 -12.32 11.53
C ARG A 59 -17.09 -13.21 10.30
N TYR A 60 -17.09 -12.62 9.10
CA TYR A 60 -16.88 -13.36 7.86
C TYR A 60 -15.52 -14.07 7.84
N PHE A 61 -14.43 -13.37 8.17
CA PHE A 61 -13.10 -13.96 8.15
C PHE A 61 -12.84 -14.95 9.29
N ILE A 62 -13.38 -14.70 10.48
CA ILE A 62 -13.34 -15.67 11.59
C ILE A 62 -14.07 -16.96 11.18
N HIS A 63 -15.21 -16.85 10.50
CA HIS A 63 -15.92 -18.01 9.99
C HIS A 63 -15.13 -18.75 8.90
N ALA A 64 -14.48 -18.02 7.98
CA ALA A 64 -13.74 -18.62 6.86
C ALA A 64 -12.41 -19.26 7.27
N TYR A 65 -11.65 -18.63 8.16
CA TYR A 65 -10.28 -19.04 8.51
C TYR A 65 -10.13 -19.59 9.93
N GLY A 66 -11.13 -19.40 10.79
CA GLY A 66 -11.03 -19.63 12.23
C GLY A 66 -10.43 -18.44 12.98
N ALA A 67 -10.85 -18.24 14.24
CA ALA A 67 -10.47 -17.08 15.05
C ALA A 67 -8.95 -16.94 15.22
N ASP A 68 -8.26 -18.04 15.57
CA ASP A 68 -6.82 -18.01 15.83
C ASP A 68 -6.00 -17.68 14.57
N HIS A 69 -6.38 -18.26 13.43
CA HIS A 69 -5.68 -18.01 12.18
C HIS A 69 -5.94 -16.58 11.69
N PHE A 70 -7.19 -16.12 11.76
CA PHE A 70 -7.53 -14.75 11.40
C PHE A 70 -6.83 -13.71 12.29
N SER A 71 -6.67 -13.99 13.59
CA SER A 71 -5.91 -13.13 14.50
C SER A 71 -4.44 -13.01 14.07
N ARG A 72 -3.81 -14.11 13.64
CA ARG A 72 -2.43 -14.09 13.11
C ARG A 72 -2.33 -13.32 11.80
N ILE A 73 -3.30 -13.49 10.88
CA ILE A 73 -3.36 -12.74 9.62
C ILE A 73 -3.50 -11.24 9.93
N SER A 74 -4.43 -10.88 10.81
CA SER A 74 -4.64 -9.48 11.22
C SER A 74 -3.38 -8.85 11.82
N ALA A 75 -2.67 -9.58 12.68
CA ALA A 75 -1.40 -9.14 13.24
C ALA A 75 -0.27 -9.07 12.21
N ALA A 76 -0.27 -9.91 11.16
CA ALA A 76 0.72 -9.82 10.09
C ALA A 76 0.49 -8.62 9.17
N LEU A 77 -0.77 -8.25 8.93
CA LEU A 77 -1.15 -7.13 8.06
C LEU A 77 -0.78 -5.76 8.62
N THR A 78 -0.54 -5.64 9.92
CA THR A 78 -0.12 -4.39 10.55
C THR A 78 1.36 -4.05 10.33
N TYR A 79 2.14 -5.00 9.77
CA TYR A 79 3.57 -4.84 9.51
C TYR A 79 3.84 -4.95 8.00
N PRO A 80 4.72 -4.09 7.44
CA PRO A 80 5.15 -4.23 6.05
C PRO A 80 6.01 -5.50 5.88
N SER A 81 6.13 -5.97 4.64
CA SER A 81 7.15 -6.97 4.28
C SER A 81 8.54 -6.44 4.63
N ARG A 82 9.35 -7.27 5.31
CA ARG A 82 10.77 -6.99 5.57
C ARG A 82 11.66 -7.21 4.33
N TYR A 83 11.05 -7.56 3.21
CA TYR A 83 11.75 -7.81 1.95
C TYR A 83 11.19 -6.89 0.87
N SER A 84 12.10 -6.17 0.22
CA SER A 84 11.83 -5.54 -1.07
C SER A 84 12.02 -6.59 -2.16
N CYS A 85 10.96 -6.84 -2.92
CA CYS A 85 10.95 -7.78 -4.03
C CYS A 85 11.13 -7.01 -5.33
N ILE A 86 12.16 -7.38 -6.08
CA ILE A 86 12.60 -6.71 -7.30
C ILE A 86 12.52 -7.71 -8.44
N ARG A 87 11.79 -7.33 -9.48
CA ARG A 87 11.82 -8.02 -10.77
C ARG A 87 12.91 -7.38 -11.62
N VAL A 88 13.83 -8.20 -12.13
CA VAL A 88 14.88 -7.76 -13.06
C VAL A 88 14.33 -7.77 -14.48
N ASN A 89 14.65 -6.74 -15.26
CA ASN A 89 14.42 -6.69 -16.70
C ASN A 89 15.50 -7.51 -17.40
N SER A 90 15.19 -8.78 -17.70
CA SER A 90 16.11 -9.74 -18.30
C SER A 90 16.54 -9.36 -19.72
N LEU A 91 15.84 -8.45 -20.39
CA LEU A 91 16.21 -7.94 -21.71
C LEU A 91 17.37 -6.93 -21.65
N LYS A 92 17.56 -6.27 -20.50
CA LYS A 92 18.62 -5.25 -20.32
C LYS A 92 19.80 -5.73 -19.49
N THR A 93 19.55 -6.59 -18.51
CA THR A 93 20.55 -6.94 -17.50
C THR A 93 20.30 -8.32 -16.89
N THR A 94 21.27 -8.83 -16.14
CA THR A 94 21.16 -10.11 -15.42
C THR A 94 20.91 -9.89 -13.94
N SER A 95 20.33 -10.87 -13.25
CA SER A 95 20.13 -10.78 -11.80
C SER A 95 21.45 -10.67 -11.03
N ASP A 96 22.55 -11.27 -11.52
CA ASP A 96 23.88 -11.13 -10.92
C ASP A 96 24.42 -9.70 -11.04
N ALA A 97 24.32 -9.10 -12.23
CA ALA A 97 24.76 -7.72 -12.45
C ALA A 97 23.95 -6.73 -11.58
N VAL A 98 22.63 -6.95 -11.44
CA VAL A 98 21.79 -6.16 -10.54
C VAL A 98 22.23 -6.31 -9.08
N ILE A 99 22.52 -7.53 -8.63
CA ILE A 99 22.99 -7.78 -7.26
C ILE A 99 24.29 -7.03 -6.99
N GLU A 100 25.27 -7.09 -7.90
CA GLU A 100 26.54 -6.37 -7.77
C GLU A 100 26.33 -4.85 -7.68
N LYS A 101 25.53 -4.28 -8.58
CA LYS A 101 25.20 -2.85 -8.55
C LYS A 101 24.50 -2.44 -7.26
N LEU A 102 23.52 -3.24 -6.80
CA LEU A 102 22.80 -2.97 -5.56
C LEU A 102 23.69 -3.10 -4.32
N GLN A 103 24.65 -4.04 -4.31
CA GLN A 103 25.62 -4.15 -3.22
C GLN A 103 26.49 -2.89 -3.12
N GLY A 104 26.91 -2.31 -4.25
CA GLY A 104 27.62 -1.03 -4.28
C GLY A 104 26.79 0.11 -3.68
N ILE A 105 25.56 0.29 -4.17
CA ILE A 105 24.67 1.39 -3.74
C ILE A 105 24.30 1.30 -2.26
N ILE A 106 23.96 0.09 -1.77
CA ILE A 106 23.63 -0.12 -0.36
C ILE A 106 24.87 0.05 0.51
N GLY A 107 26.04 -0.42 0.05
CA GLY A 107 27.30 -0.27 0.76
C GLY A 107 27.71 1.19 0.97
N GLU A 108 27.51 2.05 -0.02
CA GLU A 108 27.80 3.50 0.07
C GLU A 108 26.85 4.23 1.04
N THR A 109 25.59 3.79 1.13
CA THR A 109 24.58 4.40 1.99
C THR A 109 24.82 4.11 3.48
N GLU A 110 25.58 3.06 3.82
CA GLU A 110 25.81 2.59 5.20
C GLU A 110 27.14 3.05 5.83
N ILE A 111 27.97 3.83 5.11
CA ILE A 111 29.29 4.33 5.58
C ILE A 111 29.16 5.28 6.81
N GLY A 112 27.95 5.65 7.22
CA GLY A 112 27.68 6.51 8.39
C GLY A 112 27.39 5.80 9.73
N SER A 113 27.28 4.46 9.79
CA SER A 113 26.98 3.73 11.04
C SER A 113 28.10 2.77 11.45
N PRO A 114 28.85 3.01 12.54
CA PRO A 114 30.07 2.24 12.91
C PRO A 114 29.87 0.80 13.40
N LEU A 115 28.68 0.20 13.24
CA LEU A 115 28.31 -1.05 13.92
C LEU A 115 27.51 -1.97 12.99
N GLU A 116 28.06 -2.45 11.88
CA GLU A 116 27.42 -3.56 11.13
C GLU A 116 28.34 -4.23 10.07
N GLU A 117 29.65 -4.37 10.33
CA GLU A 117 30.59 -5.03 9.41
C GLU A 117 30.31 -6.54 9.18
N SER A 118 29.46 -7.19 9.98
CA SER A 118 29.17 -8.63 9.88
C SER A 118 27.96 -8.99 9.01
N TRP A 119 27.33 -8.03 8.32
CA TRP A 119 26.03 -8.22 7.63
C TRP A 119 26.08 -8.13 6.10
N LYS A 120 27.29 -7.97 5.52
CA LYS A 120 27.44 -7.78 4.06
C LYS A 120 27.07 -9.03 3.25
N ASP A 121 27.17 -10.21 3.85
CA ASP A 121 26.87 -11.47 3.17
C ASP A 121 25.42 -11.90 3.45
N GLY A 122 24.57 -11.91 2.42
CA GLY A 122 23.19 -12.44 2.50
C GLY A 122 22.04 -11.43 2.67
N ARG A 123 22.29 -10.11 2.57
CA ARG A 123 21.20 -9.11 2.54
C ARG A 123 20.42 -9.12 1.23
N ILE A 124 21.12 -9.38 0.12
CA ILE A 124 20.53 -9.52 -1.21
C ILE A 124 20.56 -10.99 -1.58
N THR A 125 19.43 -11.53 -2.01
CA THR A 125 19.31 -12.96 -2.37
C THR A 125 18.47 -13.12 -3.63
N LYS A 126 18.81 -14.09 -4.48
CA LYS A 126 17.95 -14.51 -5.58
C LYS A 126 16.76 -15.30 -5.05
N CYS A 127 15.65 -15.25 -5.77
CA CYS A 127 14.52 -16.12 -5.52
C CYS A 127 14.93 -17.59 -5.70
N LYS A 128 14.48 -18.45 -4.78
CA LYS A 128 14.77 -19.89 -4.79
C LYS A 128 13.70 -20.73 -5.49
N ILE A 129 12.66 -20.07 -6.01
CA ILE A 129 11.59 -20.74 -6.76
C ILE A 129 12.12 -21.02 -8.16
N PRO A 130 12.08 -22.28 -8.65
CA PRO A 130 12.53 -22.61 -10.00
C PRO A 130 11.85 -21.74 -11.06
N GLY A 131 12.63 -21.24 -12.03
CA GLY A 131 12.13 -20.39 -13.10
C GLY A 131 11.98 -18.90 -12.74
N LEU A 132 12.26 -18.50 -11.49
CA LEU A 132 12.21 -17.10 -11.04
C LEU A 132 13.61 -16.51 -10.77
N ASP A 133 14.62 -16.95 -11.52
CA ASP A 133 16.03 -16.50 -11.36
C ASP A 133 16.24 -15.00 -11.63
N TYR A 134 15.25 -14.37 -12.28
CA TYR A 134 15.16 -12.92 -12.54
C TYR A 134 14.51 -12.13 -11.38
N VAL A 135 14.26 -12.76 -10.23
CA VAL A 135 13.71 -12.10 -9.04
C VAL A 135 14.76 -12.00 -7.95
N VAL A 136 14.95 -10.79 -7.44
CA VAL A 136 15.92 -10.45 -6.40
C VAL A 136 15.20 -9.90 -5.17
N PHE A 137 15.60 -10.36 -3.99
CA PHE A 137 15.11 -9.87 -2.71
C PHE A 137 16.18 -9.07 -2.00
N VAL A 138 15.82 -7.90 -1.49
CA VAL A 138 16.63 -7.12 -0.57
C VAL A 138 15.97 -7.15 0.81
N LYS A 139 16.68 -7.73 1.78
CA LYS A 139 16.23 -7.85 3.16
C LYS A 139 16.48 -6.53 3.91
N GLY A 140 15.45 -6.01 4.56
CA GLY A 140 15.54 -4.92 5.52
C GLY A 140 15.49 -5.40 6.96
N SER A 141 15.51 -4.44 7.89
CA SER A 141 15.37 -4.69 9.34
C SER A 141 14.22 -3.86 9.94
N GLY A 142 13.79 -4.23 11.14
CA GLY A 142 12.71 -3.57 11.88
C GLY A 142 11.61 -4.52 12.39
N PRO A 143 10.72 -4.06 13.28
CA PRO A 143 10.59 -2.69 13.74
C PRO A 143 11.74 -2.27 14.68
N CYS A 144 12.29 -1.07 14.47
CA CYS A 144 13.30 -0.45 15.33
C CYS A 144 12.62 0.55 16.27
N ALA A 145 13.06 0.60 17.52
CA ALA A 145 12.66 1.66 18.45
C ALA A 145 13.32 2.98 18.04
N ILE A 146 12.54 4.07 18.07
CA ILE A 146 13.00 5.41 17.71
C ILE A 146 12.85 6.31 18.93
N ASP A 147 13.92 7.03 19.26
CA ASP A 147 13.84 8.14 20.20
C ASP A 147 13.42 9.40 19.45
N TYR A 148 12.25 9.91 19.82
CA TYR A 148 11.67 11.13 19.24
C TYR A 148 12.07 12.41 20.00
N GLY A 149 12.93 12.32 21.02
CA GLY A 149 13.48 13.50 21.73
C GLY A 149 12.52 14.12 22.74
N CYS A 150 11.53 13.36 23.23
CA CYS A 150 10.50 13.83 24.17
C CYS A 150 11.05 14.24 25.54
N ALA A 151 12.31 13.90 25.86
CA ALA A 151 12.98 14.25 27.11
C ALA A 151 13.28 15.75 27.27
N SER A 152 13.13 16.56 26.21
CA SER A 152 13.44 18.00 26.20
C SER A 152 12.33 18.90 26.77
N GLY A 153 11.20 18.35 27.21
CA GLY A 153 10.10 19.09 27.84
C GLY A 153 9.13 19.79 26.86
N ALA A 154 9.41 19.76 25.56
CA ALA A 154 8.51 20.21 24.50
C ALA A 154 8.17 19.03 23.55
N PRO A 155 6.91 18.92 23.07
CA PRO A 155 6.56 17.88 22.11
C PRO A 155 7.34 18.07 20.81
N PRO A 156 7.80 16.98 20.16
CA PRO A 156 8.47 17.07 18.87
C PRO A 156 7.56 17.72 17.82
N LYS A 157 8.17 18.38 16.84
CA LYS A 157 7.44 18.85 15.65
C LYS A 157 6.91 17.64 14.89
N GLU A 158 5.68 17.70 14.40
CA GLU A 158 5.01 16.56 13.78
C GLU A 158 4.64 16.85 12.32
N VAL A 159 4.72 15.81 11.49
CA VAL A 159 4.17 15.77 10.13
C VAL A 159 3.27 14.55 10.02
N ILE A 160 2.04 14.75 9.54
CA ILE A 160 1.08 13.68 9.30
C ILE A 160 0.99 13.44 7.80
N VAL A 161 1.16 12.18 7.41
CA VAL A 161 1.09 11.75 6.03
C VAL A 161 -0.15 10.87 5.76
N SER A 162 -0.54 10.80 4.50
CA SER A 162 -1.57 9.86 4.04
C SER A 162 -1.14 8.40 4.23
N ARG A 163 -2.12 7.49 4.34
CA ARG A 163 -1.87 6.04 4.41
C ARG A 163 -0.95 5.53 3.29
N LYS A 164 -1.19 5.94 2.03
CA LYS A 164 -0.36 5.51 0.89
C LYS A 164 1.09 5.99 1.00
N CYS A 165 1.29 7.21 1.47
CA CYS A 165 2.63 7.75 1.71
C CYS A 165 3.32 6.99 2.84
N ALA A 166 2.61 6.71 3.94
CA ALA A 166 3.15 5.91 5.03
C ALA A 166 3.58 4.51 4.59
N GLU A 167 2.77 3.82 3.79
CA GLU A 167 3.12 2.51 3.23
C GLU A 167 4.39 2.56 2.36
N ALA A 168 4.62 3.66 1.64
CA ALA A 168 5.86 3.86 0.88
C ALA A 168 7.06 4.14 1.81
N VAL A 169 6.87 4.97 2.84
CA VAL A 169 7.91 5.32 3.82
C VAL A 169 8.35 4.11 4.63
N LEU A 170 7.41 3.26 5.04
CA LEU A 170 7.66 1.97 5.70
C LEU A 170 8.42 0.99 4.78
N ARG A 171 8.42 1.23 3.47
CA ARG A 171 9.20 0.48 2.47
C ARG A 171 10.48 1.20 2.01
N GLY A 172 10.91 2.25 2.71
CA GLY A 172 12.18 2.95 2.47
C GLY A 172 12.07 4.26 1.69
N ALA A 173 10.89 4.68 1.23
CA ALA A 173 10.72 5.90 0.44
C ALA A 173 10.81 7.18 1.29
N GLN A 174 11.21 8.31 0.70
CA GLN A 174 11.11 9.61 1.37
C GLN A 174 9.66 10.09 1.49
N VAL A 175 9.42 11.10 2.33
CA VAL A 175 8.10 11.76 2.36
C VAL A 175 8.08 12.83 1.28
N TYR A 176 7.22 12.69 0.29
CA TYR A 176 7.03 13.68 -0.77
C TYR A 176 5.84 14.59 -0.48
N VAL A 177 5.88 15.81 -1.00
CA VAL A 177 4.88 16.86 -0.78
C VAL A 177 3.42 16.43 -1.03
N PRO A 178 3.08 15.65 -2.08
CA PRO A 178 1.72 15.18 -2.27
C PRO A 178 1.20 14.30 -1.12
N GLY A 179 2.09 13.61 -0.42
CA GLY A 179 1.75 12.69 0.67
C GLY A 179 1.45 13.36 2.01
N VAL A 180 1.83 14.63 2.20
CA VAL A 180 1.66 15.37 3.46
C VAL A 180 0.22 15.89 3.59
N LEU A 181 -0.39 15.64 4.75
CA LEU A 181 -1.74 16.10 5.09
C LEU A 181 -1.71 17.22 6.12
N ALA A 182 -0.91 17.10 7.18
CA ALA A 182 -0.84 18.10 8.25
C ALA A 182 0.59 18.25 8.76
N CYS A 183 0.90 19.38 9.38
CA CYS A 183 2.17 19.56 10.08
C CYS A 183 2.02 20.57 11.24
N SER A 184 2.98 20.57 12.16
CA SER A 184 3.03 21.57 13.23
C SER A 184 3.14 23.00 12.68
N ALA A 185 2.60 23.97 13.42
CA ALA A 185 2.52 25.38 12.98
C ALA A 185 3.89 26.01 12.64
N HIS A 186 4.94 25.63 13.38
CA HIS A 186 6.27 26.25 13.32
C HIS A 186 7.33 25.33 12.70
N VAL A 187 6.93 24.50 11.72
CA VAL A 187 7.88 23.70 10.94
C VAL A 187 8.57 24.59 9.93
N GLU A 188 9.88 24.69 10.08
CA GLU A 188 10.83 25.35 9.19
C GLU A 188 11.73 24.33 8.51
N LYS A 189 12.33 24.73 7.39
CA LYS A 189 13.31 23.90 6.70
C LYS A 189 14.49 23.62 7.62
N GLY A 190 14.82 22.35 7.77
CA GLY A 190 15.93 21.86 8.59
C GLY A 190 15.52 21.32 9.95
N ASP A 191 14.26 21.53 10.36
CA ASP A 191 13.74 20.98 11.61
C ASP A 191 13.70 19.46 11.59
N THR A 192 13.98 18.85 12.73
CA THR A 192 13.68 17.45 12.98
C THR A 192 12.19 17.29 13.27
N VAL A 193 11.53 16.41 12.51
CA VAL A 193 10.09 16.16 12.61
C VAL A 193 9.79 14.67 12.80
N ALA A 194 8.86 14.37 13.69
CA ALA A 194 8.26 13.06 13.84
C ALA A 194 7.17 12.85 12.78
N VAL A 195 7.19 11.71 12.10
CA VAL A 195 6.24 11.40 11.03
C VAL A 195 5.25 10.34 11.48
N SER A 196 3.97 10.64 11.35
CA SER A 196 2.86 9.76 11.72
C SER A 196 1.83 9.62 10.59
N VAL A 197 0.94 8.63 10.71
CA VAL A 197 -0.03 8.28 9.66
C VAL A 197 -1.42 8.76 10.02
N ALA A 198 -2.13 9.34 9.06
CA ALA A 198 -3.57 9.54 9.15
C ALA A 198 -4.31 8.27 8.68
N LEU A 199 -5.06 7.65 9.59
CA LEU A 199 -5.92 6.50 9.31
C LEU A 199 -7.39 6.89 9.38
N GLU A 200 -8.22 6.16 8.64
CA GLU A 200 -9.68 6.30 8.70
C GLU A 200 -10.19 5.83 10.05
N GLN A 201 -11.08 6.62 10.65
CA GLN A 201 -11.70 6.34 11.94
C GLN A 201 -13.21 6.24 11.81
N ARG A 202 -13.81 5.43 12.69
CA ARG A 202 -15.25 5.31 12.77
C ARG A 202 -15.84 6.56 13.42
N MET A 203 -16.63 7.31 12.68
CA MET A 203 -17.31 8.50 13.15
C MET A 203 -18.57 8.16 13.95
N ALA A 204 -19.10 9.15 14.67
CA ALA A 204 -20.30 9.01 15.50
C ALA A 204 -21.57 8.64 14.70
N ASP A 205 -21.60 8.98 13.41
CA ASP A 205 -22.68 8.64 12.46
C ASP A 205 -22.56 7.21 11.88
N GLY A 206 -21.53 6.45 12.27
CA GLY A 206 -21.24 5.11 11.75
C GLY A 206 -20.45 5.08 10.44
N GLY A 207 -20.15 6.25 9.85
CA GLY A 207 -19.28 6.40 8.69
C GLY A 207 -17.80 6.23 9.05
N TRP A 208 -16.95 6.11 8.02
CA TRP A 208 -15.49 6.11 8.17
C TRP A 208 -14.92 7.37 7.53
N ALA A 209 -14.10 8.11 8.28
CA ALA A 209 -13.39 9.26 7.75
C ALA A 209 -12.05 9.45 8.46
N THR A 210 -11.08 9.99 7.75
CA THR A 210 -9.75 10.29 8.29
C THR A 210 -9.76 11.47 9.27
N GLY A 211 -10.77 12.34 9.21
CA GLY A 211 -10.90 13.53 10.07
C GLY A 211 -9.89 14.66 9.80
N ILE A 212 -8.77 14.37 9.13
CA ILE A 212 -7.69 15.31 8.81
C ILE A 212 -7.72 15.69 7.33
N THR A 213 -7.73 16.99 7.05
CA THR A 213 -7.67 17.54 5.68
C THR A 213 -6.27 18.07 5.35
N ARG A 214 -5.95 18.18 4.06
CA ARG A 214 -4.66 18.75 3.63
C ARG A 214 -4.57 20.21 4.11
N GLY A 215 -3.53 20.53 4.86
CA GLY A 215 -3.28 21.85 5.42
C GLY A 215 -3.66 21.99 6.90
N THR A 216 -4.13 20.94 7.58
CA THR A 216 -4.41 21.01 9.03
C THR A 216 -3.15 21.45 9.81
N VAL A 217 -3.35 22.31 10.81
CA VAL A 217 -2.30 22.79 11.73
C VAL A 217 -2.32 21.92 12.98
N LEU A 218 -1.15 21.44 13.40
CA LEU A 218 -0.99 20.69 14.65
C LEU A 218 -0.34 21.58 15.71
N GLN A 219 -0.82 21.52 16.94
CA GLN A 219 -0.17 22.17 18.09
C GLN A 219 0.74 21.19 18.85
N GLY A 220 0.54 19.88 18.67
CA GLY A 220 1.29 18.84 19.39
C GLY A 220 0.90 18.72 20.86
N LEU A 221 -0.24 19.31 21.23
CA LEU A 221 -0.76 19.33 22.59
C LEU A 221 -1.91 18.33 22.74
N GLN A 222 -2.17 17.88 23.96
CA GLN A 222 -3.30 16.98 24.28
C GLN A 222 -4.67 17.57 23.87
N THR A 223 -4.75 18.88 23.69
CA THR A 223 -5.93 19.60 23.19
C THR A 223 -6.17 19.44 21.69
N ASP A 224 -5.21 18.90 20.93
CA ASP A 224 -5.41 18.64 19.50
C ASP A 224 -6.49 17.56 19.33
N PRO A 225 -7.51 17.77 18.47
CA PRO A 225 -8.59 16.82 18.25
C PRO A 225 -8.15 15.40 17.88
N HIS A 226 -6.95 15.26 17.32
CA HIS A 226 -6.37 14.00 16.85
C HIS A 226 -5.17 13.54 17.69
N TYR A 227 -4.98 14.06 18.91
CA TYR A 227 -3.77 13.79 19.70
C TYR A 227 -3.63 12.30 20.06
N SER A 228 -4.67 11.73 20.68
CA SER A 228 -4.70 10.34 21.16
C SER A 228 -4.82 9.32 20.02
N GLU A 229 -5.46 9.72 18.92
CA GLU A 229 -5.70 8.90 17.73
C GLU A 229 -4.41 8.47 17.01
N ARG A 230 -3.30 9.18 17.24
CA ARG A 230 -1.99 8.93 16.61
C ARG A 230 -1.09 8.00 17.40
N ARG A 231 -1.48 7.60 18.62
CA ARG A 231 -0.70 6.68 19.45
C ARG A 231 -0.43 5.38 18.69
N GLY A 232 0.83 4.92 18.66
CA GLY A 232 1.21 3.71 17.91
C GLY A 232 1.36 3.88 16.41
N LEU A 233 1.20 5.08 15.84
CA LEU A 233 1.19 5.31 14.39
C LEU A 233 2.39 6.14 13.89
N TYR A 234 3.48 6.19 14.66
CA TYR A 234 4.69 6.90 14.26
C TYR A 234 5.60 5.99 13.44
N ILE A 235 5.91 6.40 12.21
CA ILE A 235 6.63 5.54 11.23
C ILE A 235 8.11 5.89 11.11
N GLY A 236 8.52 7.03 11.66
CA GLY A 236 9.90 7.46 11.67
C GLY A 236 10.08 8.93 12.02
N GLN A 237 11.33 9.37 12.02
CA GLN A 237 11.76 10.75 12.18
C GLN A 237 12.60 11.15 10.95
N GLY A 238 12.56 12.43 10.60
CA GLY A 238 13.33 12.97 9.49
C GLY A 238 13.54 14.47 9.58
N LYS A 239 14.27 15.02 8.62
CA LYS A 239 14.54 16.45 8.48
C LYS A 239 13.55 17.07 7.50
N ALA A 240 12.85 18.12 7.93
CA ALA A 240 11.96 18.88 7.06
C ALA A 240 12.77 19.58 5.97
N MET A 241 12.39 19.38 4.71
CA MET A 241 13.08 19.96 3.55
C MET A 241 12.44 21.27 3.09
N LEU A 242 11.23 21.55 3.57
CA LEU A 242 10.43 22.73 3.28
C LEU A 242 9.83 23.26 4.59
N SER A 243 9.61 24.58 4.66
CA SER A 243 8.76 25.17 5.70
C SER A 243 7.30 24.77 5.49
N ARG A 244 6.45 24.97 6.50
CA ARG A 244 5.00 24.74 6.40
C ARG A 244 4.38 25.44 5.19
N ALA A 245 4.75 26.69 4.93
CA ALA A 245 4.26 27.43 3.77
C ALA A 245 4.67 26.77 2.44
N GLY A 246 5.89 26.23 2.37
CA GLY A 246 6.37 25.46 1.22
C GLY A 246 5.60 24.16 1.02
N LEU A 247 5.42 23.37 2.09
CA LEU A 247 4.75 22.06 2.06
C LEU A 247 3.34 22.08 1.44
N PHE A 248 2.60 23.18 1.63
CA PHE A 248 1.23 23.29 1.13
C PHE A 248 1.08 24.19 -0.10
N ARG A 249 2.17 24.78 -0.60
CA ARG A 249 2.17 25.62 -1.80
C ARG A 249 2.74 24.91 -3.03
N VAL A 250 3.79 24.11 -2.86
CA VAL A 250 4.42 23.38 -3.98
C VAL A 250 3.65 22.10 -4.28
N THR A 251 3.77 21.61 -5.51
CA THR A 251 3.08 20.41 -5.99
C THR A 251 3.93 19.15 -5.89
N GLU A 252 5.26 19.29 -5.85
CA GLU A 252 6.22 18.18 -5.90
C GLU A 252 7.47 18.46 -5.07
N GLY A 253 8.32 17.44 -4.93
CA GLY A 253 9.56 17.49 -4.16
C GLY A 253 9.49 16.74 -2.83
N ILE A 254 10.65 16.63 -2.19
CA ILE A 254 10.81 15.98 -0.88
C ILE A 254 10.31 16.96 0.20
N ALA A 255 9.36 16.50 1.01
CA ALA A 255 8.85 17.21 2.16
C ALA A 255 9.66 16.91 3.43
N VAL A 256 9.95 15.62 3.66
CA VAL A 256 10.77 15.17 4.79
C VAL A 256 11.79 14.16 4.29
N ASP A 257 13.06 14.44 4.53
CA ASP A 257 14.15 13.51 4.34
C ASP A 257 14.27 12.62 5.60
N MET A 258 13.82 11.38 5.46
CA MET A 258 13.68 10.42 6.54
C MET A 258 15.02 9.72 6.79
N ASN A 259 15.61 10.00 7.96
CA ASN A 259 16.90 9.45 8.39
C ASN A 259 16.76 8.35 9.45
N ASN A 260 15.66 8.30 10.20
CA ASN A 260 15.40 7.29 11.21
C ASN A 260 14.01 6.67 11.02
N ARG A 261 13.95 5.39 10.67
CA ARG A 261 12.71 4.70 10.28
C ARG A 261 12.48 3.49 11.15
N VAL A 262 11.20 3.19 11.39
CA VAL A 262 10.83 1.97 12.11
C VAL A 262 11.25 0.73 11.32
N PHE A 263 11.13 0.78 9.99
CA PHE A 263 11.67 -0.25 9.10
C PHE A 263 12.79 0.34 8.25
N LYS A 264 13.95 -0.31 8.29
CA LYS A 264 15.13 0.06 7.52
C LYS A 264 15.15 -0.79 6.25
N LEU A 265 14.56 -0.24 5.20
CA LEU A 265 14.64 -0.73 3.83
C LEU A 265 15.33 0.35 2.99
N PRO A 266 16.20 -0.02 2.03
CA PRO A 266 16.81 0.95 1.14
C PRO A 266 15.75 1.58 0.23
N SER A 267 15.99 2.85 -0.13
CA SER A 267 15.21 3.52 -1.16
C SER A 267 15.69 3.06 -2.54
N PHE A 268 14.75 2.83 -3.45
CA PHE A 268 15.03 2.46 -4.84
C PHE A 268 14.51 3.51 -5.83
N HIS A 269 14.31 4.74 -5.35
CA HIS A 269 13.95 5.87 -6.20
C HIS A 269 15.15 6.21 -7.12
N ASP A 270 14.93 6.30 -8.43
CA ASP A 270 15.93 6.53 -9.47
C ASP A 270 17.12 5.56 -9.44
N VAL A 271 16.91 4.35 -8.91
CA VAL A 271 17.94 3.30 -8.84
C VAL A 271 17.70 2.30 -9.97
N LEU A 272 18.67 2.16 -10.88
CA LEU A 272 18.65 1.16 -11.96
C LEU A 272 17.36 1.25 -12.81
N GLU A 273 16.97 2.46 -13.18
CA GLU A 273 15.76 2.72 -13.98
C GLU A 273 15.71 1.87 -15.24
N GLY A 274 14.55 1.27 -15.51
CA GLY A 274 14.35 0.37 -16.63
C GLY A 274 15.07 -0.99 -16.52
N GLU A 275 16.10 -1.14 -15.70
CA GLU A 275 16.78 -2.42 -15.41
C GLU A 275 16.04 -3.23 -14.33
N ILE A 276 15.37 -2.55 -13.39
CA ILE A 276 14.65 -3.20 -12.28
C ILE A 276 13.24 -2.63 -12.10
N PHE A 277 12.39 -3.40 -11.42
CA PHE A 277 11.05 -2.95 -11.03
C PHE A 277 10.61 -3.54 -9.70
N LEU A 278 10.18 -2.69 -8.78
CA LEU A 278 9.65 -3.14 -7.49
C LEU A 278 8.26 -3.73 -7.67
N GLN A 279 8.15 -5.03 -7.43
CA GLN A 279 6.92 -5.77 -7.61
C GLN A 279 6.79 -6.86 -6.56
N ASN A 280 5.60 -6.97 -5.98
CA ASN A 280 5.32 -8.00 -4.99
C ASN A 280 5.42 -9.40 -5.62
N LEU A 281 6.05 -10.34 -4.91
CA LEU A 281 6.28 -11.71 -5.38
C LEU A 281 5.03 -12.40 -5.96
N PRO A 282 3.83 -12.35 -5.33
CA PRO A 282 2.63 -12.98 -5.89
C PRO A 282 2.26 -12.45 -7.28
N SER A 283 2.51 -11.17 -7.57
CA SER A 283 2.25 -10.61 -8.90
C SER A 283 3.23 -11.12 -9.95
N ILE A 284 4.49 -11.35 -9.58
CA ILE A 284 5.50 -11.93 -10.48
C ILE A 284 5.17 -13.41 -10.74
N VAL A 285 4.85 -14.16 -9.67
CA VAL A 285 4.44 -15.57 -9.76
C VAL A 285 3.23 -15.73 -10.66
N ALA A 286 2.24 -14.82 -10.59
CA ALA A 286 1.07 -14.87 -11.46
C ALA A 286 1.42 -14.70 -12.95
N ALA A 287 2.33 -13.78 -13.29
CA ALA A 287 2.80 -13.63 -14.67
C ALA A 287 3.61 -14.85 -15.12
N HIS A 288 4.43 -15.42 -14.24
CA HIS A 288 5.19 -16.64 -14.52
C HIS A 288 4.30 -17.86 -14.73
N ALA A 289 3.24 -18.01 -13.91
CA ALA A 289 2.29 -19.10 -14.00
C ALA A 289 1.40 -19.03 -15.25
N LEU A 290 1.27 -17.86 -15.87
CA LEU A 290 0.65 -17.71 -17.20
C LEU A 290 1.50 -18.37 -18.30
N ASP A 291 2.80 -18.53 -18.06
CA ASP A 291 3.78 -19.17 -18.96
C ASP A 291 3.74 -18.64 -20.41
N PRO A 292 3.79 -17.31 -20.61
CA PRO A 292 3.61 -16.70 -21.93
C PRO A 292 4.77 -17.07 -22.85
N LYS A 293 4.47 -17.46 -24.10
CA LYS A 293 5.49 -17.83 -25.10
C LYS A 293 5.75 -16.71 -26.10
N LYS A 294 6.97 -16.71 -26.64
CA LYS A 294 7.35 -15.82 -27.73
C LYS A 294 6.38 -15.95 -28.90
N GLY A 295 5.98 -14.82 -29.47
CA GLY A 295 5.09 -14.74 -30.62
C GLY A 295 3.60 -14.90 -30.30
N GLU A 296 3.23 -15.23 -29.06
CA GLU A 296 1.83 -15.31 -28.65
C GLU A 296 1.16 -13.94 -28.59
N ARG A 297 -0.17 -13.96 -28.63
CA ARG A 297 -1.01 -12.78 -28.43
C ARG A 297 -1.76 -12.87 -27.11
N ILE A 298 -1.40 -11.98 -26.16
CA ILE A 298 -1.89 -12.03 -24.78
C ILE A 298 -2.71 -10.78 -24.45
N LEU A 299 -3.82 -10.97 -23.74
CA LEU A 299 -4.64 -9.89 -23.22
C LEU A 299 -4.48 -9.73 -21.70
N ASP A 300 -4.12 -8.53 -21.26
CA ASP A 300 -4.22 -8.07 -19.88
C ASP A 300 -5.41 -7.11 -19.73
N MET A 301 -6.49 -7.60 -19.14
CA MET A 301 -7.79 -6.89 -19.08
C MET A 301 -7.86 -5.76 -18.05
N CYS A 302 -6.93 -5.72 -17.09
CA CYS A 302 -6.91 -4.76 -15.99
C CYS A 302 -5.44 -4.38 -15.69
N ALA A 303 -4.80 -3.85 -16.72
CA ALA A 303 -3.34 -3.83 -16.80
C ALA A 303 -2.67 -2.82 -15.86
N ALA A 304 -3.34 -1.72 -15.51
CA ALA A 304 -2.66 -0.62 -14.80
C ALA A 304 -2.25 -0.98 -13.37
N PRO A 305 -1.05 -0.57 -12.92
CA PRO A 305 -0.12 0.36 -13.59
C PRO A 305 0.85 -0.28 -14.60
N GLY A 306 0.69 -1.56 -14.97
CA GLY A 306 1.48 -2.23 -16.01
C GLY A 306 2.51 -3.23 -15.49
N GLY A 307 2.56 -3.48 -14.17
CA GLY A 307 3.59 -4.34 -13.58
C GLY A 307 3.54 -5.80 -14.04
N LYS A 308 2.34 -6.36 -14.26
CA LYS A 308 2.17 -7.72 -14.81
C LYS A 308 2.30 -7.71 -16.32
N THR A 309 1.71 -6.73 -16.99
CA THR A 309 1.84 -6.51 -18.44
C THR A 309 3.31 -6.49 -18.89
N THR A 310 4.15 -5.72 -18.21
CA THR A 310 5.58 -5.66 -18.53
C THR A 310 6.34 -6.91 -18.10
N ALA A 311 5.89 -7.64 -17.08
CA ALA A 311 6.45 -8.94 -16.73
C ALA A 311 6.16 -9.99 -17.81
N ILE A 312 4.94 -10.00 -18.35
CA ILE A 312 4.53 -10.86 -19.47
C ILE A 312 5.39 -10.55 -20.71
N ALA A 313 5.48 -9.28 -21.09
CA ALA A 313 6.32 -8.85 -22.21
C ALA A 313 7.80 -9.23 -22.04
N ASN A 314 8.35 -9.12 -20.82
CA ASN A 314 9.71 -9.59 -20.52
C ASN A 314 9.87 -11.11 -20.71
N LEU A 315 8.89 -11.91 -20.25
CA LEU A 315 8.90 -13.37 -20.41
C LEU A 315 8.75 -13.82 -21.87
N MET A 316 8.05 -13.01 -22.69
CA MET A 316 7.95 -13.19 -24.14
C MET A 316 9.19 -12.68 -24.89
N GLU A 317 10.21 -12.18 -24.17
CA GLU A 317 11.40 -11.53 -24.73
C GLU A 317 11.08 -10.37 -25.71
N ASP A 318 9.99 -9.64 -25.45
CA ASP A 318 9.44 -8.59 -26.31
C ASP A 318 9.06 -9.05 -27.73
N GLU A 319 8.85 -10.37 -27.93
CA GLU A 319 8.41 -10.96 -29.19
C GLU A 319 6.94 -11.41 -29.09
N GLY A 320 6.04 -10.81 -29.87
CA GLY A 320 4.61 -11.11 -29.89
C GLY A 320 3.75 -9.86 -29.74
N GLU A 321 2.57 -9.99 -29.12
CA GLU A 321 1.69 -8.85 -28.83
C GLU A 321 1.04 -8.99 -27.45
N VAL A 322 1.24 -7.99 -26.59
CA VAL A 322 0.54 -7.86 -25.30
C VAL A 322 -0.47 -6.71 -25.41
N VAL A 323 -1.75 -7.05 -25.46
CA VAL A 323 -2.85 -6.08 -25.44
C VAL A 323 -3.17 -5.74 -23.98
N ALA A 324 -2.97 -4.49 -23.59
CA ALA A 324 -3.11 -4.02 -22.21
C ALA A 324 -4.27 -3.02 -22.10
N VAL A 325 -5.25 -3.33 -21.26
CA VAL A 325 -6.50 -2.58 -21.15
C VAL A 325 -6.72 -2.04 -19.74
N ASP A 326 -7.15 -0.78 -19.64
CA ASP A 326 -7.75 -0.24 -18.42
C ASP A 326 -8.85 0.78 -18.78
N ARG A 327 -9.82 0.97 -17.87
CA ARG A 327 -10.95 1.88 -18.07
C ARG A 327 -10.55 3.36 -17.97
N SER A 328 -9.52 3.68 -17.19
CA SER A 328 -9.09 5.07 -16.96
C SER A 328 -7.98 5.49 -17.92
N HIS A 329 -8.10 6.69 -18.50
CA HIS A 329 -7.07 7.22 -19.39
C HIS A 329 -5.73 7.42 -18.67
N ASN A 330 -5.71 8.01 -17.48
CA ASN A 330 -4.48 8.23 -16.72
C ASN A 330 -3.78 6.91 -16.38
N LYS A 331 -4.56 5.87 -16.09
CA LYS A 331 -4.04 4.53 -15.82
C LYS A 331 -3.44 3.87 -17.06
N VAL A 332 -4.00 4.14 -18.24
CA VAL A 332 -3.41 3.72 -19.51
C VAL A 332 -2.08 4.43 -19.75
N LEU A 333 -1.99 5.73 -19.45
CA LEU A 333 -0.72 6.46 -19.52
C LEU A 333 0.32 5.88 -18.56
N ASP A 334 -0.07 5.46 -17.35
CA ASP A 334 0.85 4.79 -16.40
C ASP A 334 1.47 3.51 -17.02
N ILE A 335 0.67 2.70 -17.73
CA ILE A 335 1.15 1.51 -18.42
C ILE A 335 2.14 1.88 -19.55
N GLN A 336 1.80 2.90 -20.35
CA GLN A 336 2.64 3.37 -21.45
C GLN A 336 4.00 3.89 -20.94
N ASN A 337 3.99 4.68 -19.86
CA ASN A 337 5.19 5.20 -19.24
C ASN A 337 6.08 4.06 -18.73
N LEU A 338 5.51 3.08 -18.04
CA LEU A 338 6.26 1.93 -17.52
C LEU A 338 6.82 1.05 -18.65
N ALA A 339 6.06 0.84 -19.73
CA ALA A 339 6.52 0.12 -20.90
C ALA A 339 7.71 0.84 -21.59
N ALA A 340 7.63 2.16 -21.71
CA ALA A 340 8.70 2.99 -22.26
C ALA A 340 9.96 2.97 -21.40
N GLU A 341 9.82 3.08 -20.07
CA GLU A 341 10.92 2.98 -19.10
C GLU A 341 11.64 1.62 -19.22
N MET A 342 10.88 0.53 -19.36
CA MET A 342 11.42 -0.81 -19.58
C MET A 342 11.90 -1.09 -21.01
N SER A 343 11.67 -0.16 -21.94
CA SER A 343 11.99 -0.28 -23.36
C SER A 343 11.34 -1.49 -24.04
N LEU A 344 10.05 -1.70 -23.75
CA LEU A 344 9.23 -2.78 -24.32
C LEU A 344 8.39 -2.25 -25.48
N THR A 345 8.34 -2.98 -26.58
CA THR A 345 7.67 -2.57 -27.83
C THR A 345 6.47 -3.44 -28.19
N CYS A 346 6.37 -4.66 -27.66
CA CYS A 346 5.25 -5.56 -27.95
C CYS A 346 3.94 -5.21 -27.22
N ILE A 347 3.93 -4.15 -26.39
CA ILE A 347 2.77 -3.77 -25.58
C ILE A 347 1.92 -2.73 -26.33
N THR A 348 0.67 -3.10 -26.63
CA THR A 348 -0.34 -2.18 -27.20
C THR A 348 -1.39 -1.87 -26.14
N THR A 349 -1.63 -0.59 -25.88
CA THR A 349 -2.54 -0.16 -24.80
C THR A 349 -3.87 0.39 -25.33
N TYR A 350 -4.97 0.11 -24.62
CA TYR A 350 -6.30 0.63 -24.94
C TYR A 350 -7.03 1.13 -23.69
N LYS A 351 -7.71 2.28 -23.84
CA LYS A 351 -8.72 2.73 -22.89
C LYS A 351 -10.04 2.05 -23.23
N LEU A 352 -10.38 0.99 -22.50
CA LEU A 352 -11.57 0.20 -22.77
C LEU A 352 -12.16 -0.36 -21.46
N ASP A 353 -13.48 -0.53 -21.43
CA ASP A 353 -14.15 -1.31 -20.39
C ASP A 353 -14.05 -2.79 -20.75
N ALA A 354 -13.21 -3.55 -20.03
CA ALA A 354 -12.99 -4.97 -20.29
C ALA A 354 -14.27 -5.82 -20.21
N LEU A 355 -15.33 -5.37 -19.54
CA LEU A 355 -16.62 -6.07 -19.54
C LEU A 355 -17.37 -5.96 -20.88
N LYS A 356 -16.93 -5.08 -21.77
CA LYS A 356 -17.53 -4.79 -23.08
C LYS A 356 -16.59 -5.13 -24.25
N SER A 357 -15.50 -5.86 -23.99
CA SER A 357 -14.47 -6.17 -25.00
C SER A 357 -14.84 -7.30 -25.95
N VAL A 358 -15.85 -8.11 -25.62
CA VAL A 358 -16.28 -9.24 -26.45
C VAL A 358 -17.24 -8.76 -27.55
N SER A 359 -16.79 -8.86 -28.80
CA SER A 359 -17.69 -8.67 -29.96
C SER A 359 -18.72 -9.79 -30.03
N ARG A 360 -19.99 -9.45 -30.25
CA ARG A 360 -21.05 -10.43 -30.53
C ARG A 360 -21.16 -10.57 -32.05
N ALA A 361 -20.92 -11.78 -32.56
CA ALA A 361 -20.79 -12.10 -33.98
C ALA A 361 -22.06 -11.90 -34.86
N ASN A 362 -23.05 -11.09 -34.43
CA ASN A 362 -24.32 -10.88 -35.14
C ASN A 362 -24.52 -9.47 -35.71
N GLU A 363 -23.50 -8.60 -35.70
CA GLU A 363 -23.54 -7.40 -36.54
C GLU A 363 -22.93 -7.76 -37.90
N SER A 364 -23.81 -7.96 -38.87
CA SER A 364 -23.48 -8.09 -40.29
C SER A 364 -22.49 -7.01 -40.67
N ILE A 365 -21.30 -7.41 -41.10
CA ILE A 365 -20.36 -6.54 -41.79
C ILE A 365 -21.07 -6.12 -43.09
N ASP A 366 -21.69 -4.95 -43.07
CA ASP A 366 -22.27 -4.36 -44.26
C ASP A 366 -21.10 -4.03 -45.20
N SER A 367 -21.09 -4.75 -46.32
CA SER A 367 -20.13 -4.60 -47.41
C SER A 367 -20.40 -3.28 -48.15
N GLY A 368 -20.04 -2.17 -47.52
CA GLY A 368 -19.96 -0.86 -48.15
C GLY A 368 -18.56 -0.34 -47.97
N VAL A 369 -17.71 -0.43 -49.01
CA VAL A 369 -16.41 0.23 -49.07
C VAL A 369 -16.64 1.75 -49.07
N PRO A 370 -16.20 2.53 -48.07
CA PRO A 370 -16.05 3.96 -48.21
C PRO A 370 -14.57 4.24 -48.48
N GLN A 371 -14.30 4.93 -49.58
CA GLN A 371 -12.96 5.37 -49.93
C GLN A 371 -12.28 6.10 -48.75
N ILE A 372 -11.06 5.68 -48.44
CA ILE A 372 -10.20 6.30 -47.43
C ILE A 372 -9.82 7.69 -47.95
N SER A 373 -10.45 8.73 -47.41
CA SER A 373 -9.88 10.08 -47.38
C SER A 373 -9.27 10.32 -46.00
N ASN A 374 -8.03 10.81 -46.00
CA ASN A 374 -7.21 11.02 -44.82
C ASN A 374 -7.88 11.92 -43.78
N SER A 375 -8.40 11.33 -42.71
CA SER A 375 -8.60 12.02 -41.43
C SER A 375 -8.53 11.01 -40.28
N VAL A 376 -7.52 11.18 -39.44
CA VAL A 376 -7.24 10.30 -38.29
C VAL A 376 -8.26 10.61 -37.19
N THR A 377 -9.17 9.68 -36.95
CA THR A 377 -9.97 9.59 -35.71
C THR A 377 -9.82 8.18 -35.14
N PRO A 378 -9.73 8.00 -33.81
CA PRO A 378 -9.46 6.70 -33.21
C PRO A 378 -10.73 5.85 -33.22
N THR A 379 -10.85 4.96 -34.21
CA THR A 379 -11.93 3.98 -34.30
C THR A 379 -11.74 2.84 -33.30
N GLU A 380 -12.85 2.40 -32.71
CA GLU A 380 -12.96 1.19 -31.86
C GLU A 380 -12.38 -0.01 -32.60
N LYS A 381 -11.17 -0.44 -32.19
CA LYS A 381 -10.56 -1.66 -32.72
C LYS A 381 -11.14 -2.87 -32.00
N GLN A 382 -11.67 -3.79 -32.80
CA GLN A 382 -12.19 -5.08 -32.40
C GLN A 382 -11.08 -5.97 -31.82
N MET A 383 -11.37 -6.72 -30.75
CA MET A 383 -10.48 -7.73 -30.18
C MET A 383 -10.96 -9.13 -30.60
N SER A 384 -10.15 -9.84 -31.39
CA SER A 384 -10.34 -11.27 -31.68
C SER A 384 -9.40 -12.14 -30.84
N VAL A 385 -9.75 -13.44 -30.78
CA VAL A 385 -9.13 -14.59 -30.08
C VAL A 385 -7.71 -14.38 -29.54
N HIS A 386 -7.52 -14.69 -28.25
CA HIS A 386 -6.23 -14.58 -27.54
C HIS A 386 -5.74 -15.97 -27.11
N ASP A 387 -4.44 -16.20 -27.25
CA ASP A 387 -3.79 -17.46 -26.84
C ASP A 387 -3.62 -17.52 -25.30
N GLY A 388 -3.57 -16.35 -24.65
CA GLY A 388 -3.50 -16.20 -23.20
C GLY A 388 -4.31 -15.01 -22.66
N LEU A 389 -4.93 -15.20 -21.49
CA LEU A 389 -5.74 -14.20 -20.79
C LEU A 389 -5.21 -13.97 -19.37
N CYS A 390 -4.73 -12.75 -19.10
CA CYS A 390 -4.42 -12.29 -17.76
C CYS A 390 -5.54 -11.39 -17.23
N GLY A 391 -6.14 -11.77 -16.11
CA GLY A 391 -7.19 -10.99 -15.46
C GLY A 391 -6.86 -10.70 -14.02
N ASP A 392 -6.22 -9.57 -13.74
CA ASP A 392 -6.10 -9.07 -12.38
C ASP A 392 -7.40 -8.36 -11.97
N LYS A 393 -8.34 -9.11 -11.37
CA LYS A 393 -9.65 -8.56 -11.01
C LYS A 393 -9.50 -7.40 -10.03
N ASN A 394 -10.38 -6.41 -10.16
CA ASN A 394 -10.52 -5.34 -9.18
C ASN A 394 -11.04 -5.89 -7.83
N CYS A 395 -10.14 -6.36 -6.95
CA CYS A 395 -10.47 -6.85 -5.62
C CYS A 395 -10.43 -5.75 -4.55
N VAL A 396 -11.18 -5.94 -3.45
CA VAL A 396 -11.02 -5.17 -2.21
C VAL A 396 -9.68 -5.59 -1.60
N GLY A 397 -8.67 -4.73 -1.68
CA GLY A 397 -7.30 -5.02 -1.26
C GLY A 397 -7.14 -5.02 0.26
N ASN A 398 -7.58 -6.08 0.93
CA ASN A 398 -7.40 -6.24 2.38
C ASN A 398 -5.95 -6.63 2.78
N GLY A 399 -5.05 -6.80 1.80
CA GLY A 399 -3.66 -7.23 1.96
C GLY A 399 -2.58 -6.23 1.50
N ASN A 400 -2.93 -4.94 1.36
CA ASN A 400 -2.17 -3.82 0.75
C ASN A 400 -2.41 -3.58 -0.75
N GLY A 401 -2.45 -2.28 -1.11
CA GLY A 401 -2.93 -1.72 -2.38
C GLY A 401 -1.97 -1.76 -3.57
N MET A 402 -1.07 -2.73 -3.63
CA MET A 402 -0.28 -3.04 -4.84
C MET A 402 -0.21 -4.57 -4.95
N GLY A 403 -0.85 -5.12 -5.98
CA GLY A 403 -1.10 -6.56 -6.08
C GLY A 403 -2.50 -6.89 -5.61
N LYS A 404 -3.47 -6.51 -6.45
CA LYS A 404 -4.69 -7.29 -6.54
C LYS A 404 -4.24 -8.67 -7.05
N LEU A 405 -4.58 -9.69 -6.28
CA LEU A 405 -4.54 -11.10 -6.63
C LEU A 405 -5.14 -11.84 -5.46
N THR A 406 -6.30 -12.41 -5.73
CA THR A 406 -6.68 -13.70 -5.15
C THR A 406 -6.94 -14.56 -6.37
N THR A 407 -5.98 -15.44 -6.67
CA THR A 407 -6.18 -16.53 -7.62
C THR A 407 -7.28 -17.42 -7.05
N ALA A 408 -8.29 -17.69 -7.88
CA ALA A 408 -9.21 -18.80 -7.64
C ALA A 408 -8.38 -20.09 -7.63
N MET A 409 -8.40 -20.82 -6.51
CA MET A 409 -8.43 -22.28 -6.58
C MET A 409 -9.88 -22.70 -6.72
#